data_AF-A0A081XNE0-F1
#
_entry.id   AF-A0A081XNE0-F1
#
_cell.length_a   1.000
_cell.length_b   1.000
_cell.length_c   1.000
_cell.angle_alpha   90.00
_cell.angle_beta   90.00
_cell.angle_gamma   90.00
#
_symmetry.space_group_name_H-M   'P 1'
#
loop_
_entity.id
_entity.type
_entity.pdbx_description
1 polymer ?
#
loop_
_entity_poly.entity_id
_entity_poly.type
_entity_poly.pdbx_seq_one_letter_code
_entity_poly.pdbx_strand_id
1 'polypeptide(L)'
;MSAPTLASSAEDAAALEAAEARHARTAGELAGRVALLTTAARCDAHAAEKLRTGLVAFCERELLPHAAAEEAALHPVARTMPDARLLMVSLAAEHRCIAGLVDAVRAAASPADAAAHALALQVFFEEHTAKENGLVLPLLAMAPGVRLAALLDDLHDRLTPPAPPGAGRTAHDTRNDGTHPRPKDDTR
;
A
#
# COMPACT_ATOMS: atom_id res chain seq x y z
N MET A 1 -3.45 -25.53 -10.48
CA MET A 1 -3.37 -26.22 -9.17
C MET A 1 -2.19 -25.60 -8.43
N SER A 2 -2.44 -24.76 -7.43
CA SER A 2 -1.37 -24.19 -6.61
C SER A 2 -0.82 -25.28 -5.71
N ALA A 3 0.50 -25.48 -5.74
CA ALA A 3 1.18 -26.36 -4.79
C ALA A 3 1.05 -25.77 -3.38
N PRO A 4 0.85 -26.59 -2.33
CA PRO A 4 0.80 -26.08 -0.97
C PRO A 4 2.17 -25.48 -0.60
N THR A 5 2.20 -24.17 -0.38
CA THR A 5 3.37 -23.45 0.13
C THR A 5 3.51 -23.76 1.63
N LEU A 6 4.59 -24.46 2.01
CA LEU A 6 4.90 -24.74 3.41
C LEU A 6 5.64 -23.55 4.03
N ALA A 7 4.91 -22.59 4.60
CA ALA A 7 5.53 -21.50 5.35
C ALA A 7 6.32 -22.02 6.56
N SER A 8 7.37 -21.29 6.97
CA SER A 8 8.21 -21.62 8.12
C SER A 8 7.47 -21.59 9.45
N SER A 9 6.34 -20.87 9.53
CA SER A 9 5.48 -20.79 10.70
C SER A 9 4.01 -20.57 10.32
N ALA A 10 3.10 -20.83 11.27
CA ALA A 10 1.67 -20.54 11.09
C ALA A 10 1.39 -19.03 10.97
N GLU A 11 2.22 -18.20 11.61
CA GLU A 11 2.14 -16.74 11.52
C GLU A 11 2.51 -16.25 10.12
N ASP A 12 3.60 -16.78 9.55
CA ASP A 12 4.00 -16.48 8.17
C ASP A 12 2.98 -16.96 7.14
N ALA A 13 2.33 -18.10 7.38
CA ALA A 13 1.23 -18.59 6.53
C ALA A 13 0.04 -17.62 6.54
N ALA A 14 -0.40 -17.18 7.72
CA ALA A 14 -1.49 -16.21 7.84
C ALA A 14 -1.14 -14.86 7.21
N ALA A 15 0.10 -14.41 7.36
CA ALA A 15 0.58 -13.17 6.76
C ALA A 15 0.64 -13.26 5.23
N LEU A 16 1.09 -14.40 4.68
CA LEU A 16 1.05 -14.69 3.24
C LEU A 16 -0.38 -14.60 2.69
N GLU A 17 -1.34 -15.31 3.31
CA GLU A 17 -2.75 -15.27 2.89
C GLU A 17 -3.33 -13.84 2.95
N ALA A 18 -2.99 -13.08 3.99
CA ALA A 18 -3.43 -11.70 4.14
C ALA A 18 -2.87 -10.78 3.04
N ALA A 19 -1.60 -10.95 2.67
CA ALA A 19 -0.96 -10.22 1.58
C ALA A 19 -1.61 -10.56 0.22
N GLU A 20 -1.80 -11.84 -0.08
CA GLU A 20 -2.48 -12.29 -1.29
C GLU A 20 -3.91 -11.72 -1.40
N ALA A 21 -4.66 -11.74 -0.29
CA ALA A 21 -5.99 -11.17 -0.23
C ALA A 21 -5.99 -9.65 -0.44
N ARG A 22 -4.96 -8.93 0.06
CA ARG A 22 -4.79 -7.49 -0.21
C ARG A 22 -4.54 -7.24 -1.69
N HIS A 23 -3.61 -7.98 -2.30
CA HIS A 23 -3.31 -7.87 -3.73
C HIS A 23 -4.56 -8.13 -4.59
N ALA A 24 -5.34 -9.16 -4.27
CA ALA A 24 -6.59 -9.44 -4.96
C ALA A 24 -7.61 -8.29 -4.85
N ARG A 25 -7.76 -7.68 -3.66
CA ARG A 25 -8.65 -6.51 -3.49
C ARG A 25 -8.17 -5.31 -4.31
N THR A 26 -6.88 -5.00 -4.27
CA THR A 26 -6.29 -3.88 -5.02
C THR A 26 -6.44 -4.07 -6.52
N ALA A 27 -6.16 -5.28 -7.03
CA ALA A 27 -6.33 -5.63 -8.44
C ALA A 27 -7.80 -5.51 -8.87
N GLY A 28 -8.74 -5.99 -8.04
CA GLY A 28 -10.17 -5.87 -8.30
C GLY A 28 -10.66 -4.42 -8.36
N GLU A 29 -10.18 -3.56 -7.45
CA GLU A 29 -10.52 -2.14 -7.48
C GLU A 29 -9.94 -1.44 -8.72
N LEU A 30 -8.69 -1.73 -9.08
CA LEU A 30 -8.07 -1.22 -10.30
C LEU A 30 -8.88 -1.62 -11.54
N ALA A 31 -9.20 -2.91 -11.68
CA ALA A 31 -9.99 -3.43 -12.79
C ALA A 31 -11.37 -2.76 -12.90
N GLY A 32 -12.05 -2.55 -11.77
CA GLY A 32 -13.33 -1.84 -11.73
C GLY A 32 -13.24 -0.40 -12.23
N ARG A 33 -12.21 0.34 -11.79
CA ARG A 33 -11.96 1.72 -12.24
C ARG A 33 -11.62 1.79 -13.73
N VAL A 34 -10.79 0.87 -14.21
CA VAL A 34 -10.39 0.77 -15.62
C VAL A 34 -11.59 0.43 -16.51
N ALA A 35 -12.48 -0.46 -16.08
CA ALA A 35 -13.70 -0.81 -16.81
C ALA A 35 -14.67 0.38 -16.94
N LEU A 36 -14.85 1.14 -15.86
CA LEU A 36 -15.67 2.37 -15.88
C LEU A 36 -15.08 3.42 -16.83
N LEU A 37 -13.77 3.67 -16.75
CA LEU A 37 -13.09 4.61 -17.65
C LEU A 37 -13.21 4.17 -19.11
N THR A 38 -12.99 2.90 -19.41
CA THR A 38 -13.09 2.34 -20.76
C THR A 38 -14.50 2.49 -21.35
N THR A 39 -15.52 2.31 -20.51
CA THR A 39 -16.92 2.50 -20.92
C THR A 39 -17.21 3.97 -21.21
N ALA A 40 -16.82 4.87 -20.29
CA ALA A 40 -17.05 6.30 -20.44
C ALA A 40 -16.30 6.90 -21.64
N ALA A 41 -15.07 6.43 -21.92
CA ALA A 41 -14.25 6.91 -23.04
C ALA A 41 -14.93 6.78 -24.41
N ARG A 42 -15.92 5.89 -24.55
CA ARG A 42 -16.67 5.67 -25.79
C ARG A 42 -17.90 6.56 -25.94
N CYS A 43 -18.44 7.06 -24.83
CA CYS A 43 -19.80 7.60 -24.78
C CYS A 43 -19.90 9.00 -24.17
N ASP A 44 -19.01 9.34 -23.23
CA ASP A 44 -19.07 10.58 -22.44
C ASP A 44 -17.64 11.02 -22.04
N ALA A 45 -17.12 12.02 -22.75
CA ALA A 45 -15.79 12.57 -22.52
C ALA A 45 -15.66 13.25 -21.14
N HIS A 46 -16.73 13.86 -20.61
CA HIS A 46 -16.69 14.53 -19.32
C HIS A 46 -16.67 13.50 -18.18
N ALA A 47 -17.50 12.46 -18.26
CA ALA A 47 -17.45 11.35 -17.31
C ALA A 47 -16.10 10.62 -17.37
N ALA A 48 -15.55 10.41 -18.57
CA ALA A 48 -14.24 9.79 -18.74
C ALA A 48 -13.13 10.57 -18.04
N GLU A 49 -13.14 11.91 -18.14
CA GLU A 49 -12.16 12.76 -17.47
C GLU A 49 -12.23 12.65 -15.94
N LYS A 50 -13.45 12.62 -15.38
CA LYS A 50 -13.65 12.43 -13.93
C LYS A 50 -13.15 11.06 -13.47
N LEU A 51 -13.43 10.01 -14.23
CA LEU A 51 -13.00 8.65 -13.93
C LEU A 51 -11.48 8.49 -14.07
N ARG A 52 -10.87 9.13 -15.07
CA ARG A 52 -9.42 9.21 -15.26
C ARG A 52 -8.74 9.85 -14.04
N THR A 53 -9.24 11.01 -13.61
CA THR A 53 -8.73 11.68 -12.40
C THR A 53 -8.87 10.80 -11.17
N GLY A 54 -10.02 10.12 -11.01
CA GLY A 54 -10.25 9.19 -9.90
C GLY A 54 -9.36 7.95 -9.92
N LEU A 55 -9.02 7.44 -11.11
CA LEU A 55 -8.07 6.34 -11.29
C LEU A 55 -6.65 6.76 -10.91
N VAL A 56 -6.18 7.91 -11.41
CA VAL A 56 -4.85 8.45 -11.07
C VAL A 56 -4.73 8.67 -9.56
N ALA A 57 -5.73 9.29 -8.93
CA ALA A 57 -5.74 9.51 -7.49
C ALA A 57 -5.78 8.20 -6.67
N PHE A 58 -6.37 7.13 -7.19
CA PHE A 58 -6.26 5.80 -6.58
C PHE A 58 -4.84 5.25 -6.68
N CYS A 59 -4.22 5.34 -7.87
CA CYS A 59 -2.84 4.88 -8.05
C CYS A 59 -1.84 5.62 -7.16
N GLU A 60 -1.98 6.95 -7.03
CA GLU A 60 -1.10 7.78 -6.19
C GLU A 60 -1.24 7.50 -4.70
N ARG A 61 -2.43 7.11 -4.23
CA ARG A 61 -2.69 6.84 -2.81
C ARG A 61 -2.42 5.41 -2.41
N GLU A 62 -2.73 4.45 -3.28
CA GLU A 62 -2.69 3.03 -2.95
C GLU A 62 -1.53 2.33 -3.67
N LEU A 63 -1.52 2.39 -5.01
CA LEU A 63 -0.66 1.53 -5.84
C LEU A 63 0.83 1.90 -5.74
N LEU A 64 1.15 3.18 -5.93
CA LEU A 64 2.54 3.66 -5.92
C LEU A 64 3.17 3.64 -4.52
N PRO A 65 2.46 4.04 -3.44
CA PRO A 65 2.98 3.87 -2.09
C PRO A 65 3.20 2.42 -1.71
N HIS A 66 2.32 1.50 -2.13
CA HIS A 66 2.46 0.06 -1.90
C HIS A 66 3.74 -0.49 -2.55
N ALA A 67 3.97 -0.21 -3.83
CA ALA A 67 5.19 -0.59 -4.54
C ALA A 67 6.47 -0.04 -3.86
N ALA A 68 6.44 1.21 -3.40
CA ALA A 68 7.56 1.81 -2.68
C ALA A 68 7.82 1.14 -1.32
N ALA A 69 6.76 0.74 -0.61
CA ALA A 69 6.87 0.03 0.66
C ALA A 69 7.44 -1.38 0.47
N GLU A 70 7.07 -2.09 -0.59
CA GLU A 70 7.65 -3.39 -0.96
C GLU A 70 9.14 -3.30 -1.27
N GLU A 71 9.56 -2.27 -2.03
CA GLU A 71 10.97 -2.03 -2.30
C GLU A 71 11.79 -1.72 -1.04
N ALA A 72 11.16 -1.12 -0.03
CA ALA A 72 11.80 -0.76 1.22
C ALA A 72 11.84 -1.91 2.23
N ALA A 73 10.77 -2.72 2.31
CA ALA A 73 10.62 -3.77 3.32
C ALA A 73 11.05 -5.15 2.81
N LEU A 74 10.57 -5.57 1.64
CA LEU A 74 10.74 -6.95 1.13
C LEU A 74 12.02 -7.10 0.31
N HIS A 75 12.26 -6.18 -0.63
CA HIS A 75 13.37 -6.30 -1.58
C HIS A 75 14.76 -6.37 -0.94
N PRO A 76 15.09 -5.67 0.17
CA PRO A 76 16.41 -5.80 0.79
C PRO A 76 16.70 -7.25 1.23
N VAL A 77 15.72 -7.93 1.82
CA VAL A 77 15.85 -9.32 2.26
C VAL A 77 15.90 -10.25 1.05
N ALA A 78 14.96 -10.14 0.12
CA ALA A 78 14.90 -10.99 -1.07
C ALA A 78 16.15 -10.88 -1.95
N ARG A 79 16.80 -9.70 -2.04
CA ARG A 79 18.05 -9.51 -2.80
C ARG A 79 19.25 -10.26 -2.22
N THR A 80 19.22 -10.63 -0.94
CA THR A 80 20.27 -11.47 -0.33
C THR A 80 20.16 -12.94 -0.77
N MET A 81 19.02 -13.34 -1.33
CA MET A 81 18.78 -14.71 -1.79
C MET A 81 19.21 -14.85 -3.25
N PRO A 82 20.13 -15.78 -3.57
CA PRO A 82 20.59 -15.99 -4.95
C PRO A 82 19.43 -16.23 -5.93
N ASP A 83 18.42 -16.99 -5.50
CA ASP A 83 17.29 -17.42 -6.33
C ASP A 83 16.31 -16.27 -6.65
N ALA A 84 16.27 -15.21 -5.85
CA ALA A 84 15.40 -14.05 -6.07
C ALA A 84 16.12 -12.82 -6.65
N ARG A 85 17.45 -12.79 -6.69
CA ARG A 85 18.19 -11.55 -7.00
C ARG A 85 17.80 -10.93 -8.35
N LEU A 86 17.71 -11.74 -9.40
CA LEU A 86 17.32 -11.26 -10.73
C LEU A 86 15.83 -10.91 -10.81
N LEU A 87 14.98 -11.64 -10.09
CA LEU A 87 13.56 -11.33 -9.99
C LEU A 87 13.34 -9.96 -9.33
N MET A 88 14.07 -9.63 -8.26
CA MET A 88 13.98 -8.31 -7.61
C MET A 88 14.40 -7.16 -8.52
N VAL A 89 15.39 -7.39 -9.41
CA VAL A 89 15.76 -6.40 -10.43
C VAL A 89 14.62 -6.20 -11.43
N SER A 90 13.95 -7.28 -11.84
CA SER A 90 12.77 -7.22 -12.70
C SER A 90 11.62 -6.48 -12.02
N LEU A 91 11.24 -6.85 -10.79
CA LEU A 91 10.11 -6.23 -10.09
C LEU A 91 10.31 -4.74 -9.83
N ALA A 92 11.54 -4.31 -9.48
CA ALA A 92 11.83 -2.88 -9.39
C ALA A 92 11.71 -2.15 -10.73
N ALA A 93 12.01 -2.81 -11.86
CA ALA A 93 11.75 -2.25 -13.18
C ALA A 93 10.25 -2.23 -13.51
N GLU A 94 9.49 -3.23 -13.06
CA GLU A 94 8.05 -3.29 -13.21
C GLU A 94 7.37 -2.16 -12.42
N HIS A 95 7.79 -1.87 -11.18
CA HIS A 95 7.30 -0.69 -10.43
C HIS A 95 7.51 0.63 -11.19
N ARG A 96 8.66 0.82 -11.82
CA ARG A 96 8.91 2.00 -12.66
C ARG A 96 8.01 2.02 -13.90
N CYS A 97 7.74 0.87 -14.50
CA CYS A 97 6.81 0.75 -15.62
C CYS A 97 5.37 1.10 -15.19
N ILE A 98 4.93 0.59 -14.03
CA ILE A 98 3.64 0.92 -13.41
C ILE A 98 3.52 2.43 -13.18
N ALA A 99 4.54 3.05 -12.57
CA ALA A 99 4.57 4.50 -12.38
C ALA A 99 4.48 5.27 -13.71
N GLY A 100 5.24 4.84 -14.73
CA GLY A 100 5.18 5.43 -16.07
C GLY A 100 3.80 5.27 -16.74
N LEU A 101 3.11 4.15 -16.53
CA LEU A 101 1.74 3.95 -17.03
C LEU A 101 0.74 4.83 -16.30
N VAL A 102 0.88 5.04 -14.99
CA VAL A 102 0.06 6.00 -14.23
C VAL A 102 0.26 7.42 -14.77
N ASP A 103 1.50 7.81 -15.03
CA ASP A 103 1.82 9.10 -15.64
C ASP A 103 1.23 9.22 -17.06
N ALA A 104 1.26 8.14 -17.85
CA ALA A 104 0.66 8.11 -19.18
C ALA A 104 -0.88 8.27 -19.13
N VAL A 105 -1.57 7.63 -18.17
CA VAL A 105 -3.00 7.87 -17.93
C VAL A 105 -3.25 9.33 -17.54
N ARG A 106 -2.38 9.94 -16.74
CA ARG A 106 -2.47 11.36 -16.34
C ARG A 106 -2.21 12.32 -17.52
N ALA A 107 -1.34 11.96 -18.45
CA ALA A 107 -0.94 12.81 -19.57
C ALA A 107 -1.69 12.53 -20.88
N ALA A 108 -2.55 11.52 -20.92
CA ALA A 108 -3.26 11.08 -22.12
C ALA A 108 -4.00 12.24 -22.82
N ALA A 109 -3.80 12.34 -24.14
CA ALA A 109 -4.36 13.41 -24.96
C ALA A 109 -5.86 13.24 -25.26
N SER A 110 -6.38 12.02 -25.14
CA SER A 110 -7.78 11.70 -25.37
C SER A 110 -8.33 10.68 -24.36
N PRO A 111 -9.66 10.59 -24.18
CA PRO A 111 -10.27 9.54 -23.37
C PRO A 111 -9.92 8.12 -23.84
N ALA A 112 -9.77 7.92 -25.14
CA ALA A 112 -9.39 6.63 -25.71
C ALA A 112 -7.95 6.25 -25.34
N ASP A 113 -7.00 7.18 -25.42
CA ASP A 113 -5.62 6.96 -25.00
C ASP A 113 -5.53 6.70 -23.50
N ALA A 114 -6.30 7.44 -22.70
CA ALA A 114 -6.37 7.23 -21.25
C ALA A 114 -6.85 5.81 -20.91
N ALA A 115 -7.89 5.33 -21.59
CA ALA A 115 -8.40 3.98 -21.44
C ALA A 115 -7.37 2.92 -21.89
N ALA A 116 -6.65 3.16 -22.99
CA ALA A 116 -5.61 2.25 -23.47
C ALA A 116 -4.45 2.11 -22.47
N HIS A 117 -3.95 3.23 -21.93
CA HIS A 117 -2.92 3.21 -20.88
C HIS A 117 -3.42 2.56 -19.59
N ALA A 118 -4.69 2.78 -19.22
CA ALA A 118 -5.30 2.18 -18.04
C ALA A 118 -5.46 0.65 -18.17
N LEU A 119 -5.80 0.14 -19.35
CA LEU A 119 -5.85 -1.30 -19.64
C LEU A 119 -4.45 -1.93 -19.58
N ALA A 120 -3.43 -1.24 -20.12
CA ALA A 120 -2.05 -1.70 -20.02
C ALA A 120 -1.58 -1.74 -18.56
N LEU A 121 -1.91 -0.72 -17.77
CA LEU A 121 -1.66 -0.69 -16.32
C LEU A 121 -2.32 -1.86 -15.60
N GLN A 122 -3.58 -2.15 -15.90
CA GLN A 122 -4.30 -3.27 -15.29
C GLN A 122 -3.60 -4.61 -15.53
N VAL A 123 -3.37 -4.96 -16.80
CA VAL A 123 -2.76 -6.24 -17.17
C VAL A 123 -1.37 -6.38 -16.56
N PHE A 124 -0.60 -5.30 -16.58
CA PHE A 124 0.76 -5.32 -16.05
C PHE A 124 0.78 -5.42 -14.52
N PHE A 125 -0.15 -4.76 -13.82
CA PHE A 125 -0.30 -4.89 -12.37
C PHE A 125 -0.73 -6.30 -11.95
N GLU A 126 -1.65 -6.93 -12.70
CA GLU A 126 -2.07 -8.32 -12.46
C GLU A 126 -0.90 -9.31 -12.62
N GLU A 127 -0.10 -9.17 -13.68
CA GLU A 127 1.09 -10.00 -13.89
C GLU A 127 2.17 -9.75 -12.82
N HIS A 128 2.35 -8.49 -12.42
CA HIS A 128 3.25 -8.11 -11.35
C HIS A 128 2.87 -8.78 -10.01
N THR A 129 1.62 -8.62 -9.59
CA THR A 129 1.12 -9.26 -8.34
C THR A 129 1.10 -10.79 -8.42
N ALA A 130 0.93 -11.37 -9.61
CA ALA A 130 1.05 -12.82 -9.80
C ALA A 130 2.47 -13.33 -9.50
N LYS A 131 3.51 -12.57 -9.88
CA LYS A 131 4.91 -12.92 -9.55
C LYS A 131 5.18 -12.77 -8.06
N GLU A 132 4.66 -11.72 -7.44
CA GLU A 132 4.84 -11.53 -6.00
C GLU A 132 4.19 -12.65 -5.20
N ASN A 133 2.92 -12.95 -5.48
CA ASN A 133 2.16 -14.01 -4.80
C ASN A 133 2.71 -15.41 -5.12
N GLY A 134 3.12 -15.65 -6.37
CA GLY A 134 3.54 -16.97 -6.82
C GLY A 134 5.01 -17.30 -6.53
N LEU A 135 5.87 -16.29 -6.40
CA LEU A 135 7.32 -16.49 -6.32
C LEU A 135 7.93 -15.82 -5.10
N VAL A 136 7.68 -14.52 -4.90
CA VAL A 136 8.40 -13.73 -3.88
C VAL A 136 7.94 -14.06 -2.48
N LEU A 137 6.64 -13.92 -2.20
CA LEU A 137 6.10 -14.15 -0.86
C LEU A 137 6.29 -15.60 -0.41
N PRO A 138 6.05 -16.63 -1.26
CA PRO A 138 6.36 -18.02 -0.91
C PRO A 138 7.84 -18.24 -0.59
N LEU A 139 8.75 -17.67 -1.38
CA LEU A 139 10.19 -17.81 -1.13
C LEU A 139 10.58 -17.20 0.22
N LEU A 140 10.09 -16.01 0.54
CA LEU A 140 10.33 -15.36 1.83
C LEU A 140 9.70 -16.16 2.99
N ALA A 141 8.49 -16.70 2.80
CA ALA A 141 7.81 -17.53 3.80
C ALA A 141 8.54 -18.85 4.09
N MET A 142 9.30 -19.39 3.12
CA MET A 142 10.02 -20.66 3.28
C MET A 142 11.47 -20.47 3.74
N ALA A 143 12.01 -19.26 3.66
CA ALA A 143 13.42 -19.00 3.91
C ALA A 143 13.78 -19.10 5.41
N PRO A 144 14.73 -19.97 5.79
CA PRO A 144 15.16 -20.07 7.19
C PRO A 144 15.69 -18.73 7.73
N GLY A 145 15.21 -18.34 8.91
CA GLY A 145 15.62 -17.10 9.57
C GLY A 145 14.96 -15.83 9.03
N VAL A 146 14.09 -15.93 8.03
CA VAL A 146 13.19 -14.85 7.60
C VAL A 146 11.87 -15.00 8.33
N ARG A 147 11.31 -13.87 8.79
CA ARG A 147 9.95 -13.79 9.35
C ARG A 147 9.12 -12.95 8.40
N LEU A 148 8.37 -13.59 7.51
CA LEU A 148 7.55 -12.90 6.51
C LEU A 148 6.52 -11.99 7.19
N ALA A 149 5.89 -12.45 8.28
CA ALA A 149 4.94 -11.65 9.04
C ALA A 149 5.53 -10.30 9.46
N ALA A 150 6.73 -10.31 10.05
CA ALA A 150 7.42 -9.08 10.47
C ALA A 150 7.80 -8.16 9.31
N LEU A 151 8.10 -8.71 8.12
CA LEU A 151 8.37 -7.90 6.93
C LEU A 151 7.10 -7.25 6.38
N LEU A 152 5.97 -7.96 6.42
CA LEU A 152 4.67 -7.42 6.00
C LEU A 152 4.12 -6.40 7.00
N ASP A 153 4.43 -6.54 8.28
CA ASP A 153 4.16 -5.50 9.30
C ASP A 153 4.95 -4.22 9.02
N ASP A 154 6.27 -4.32 8.75
CA ASP A 154 7.09 -3.15 8.37
C ASP A 154 6.58 -2.48 7.08
N LEU A 155 6.14 -3.27 6.11
CA LEU A 155 5.46 -2.76 4.92
C LEU A 155 4.20 -1.98 5.30
N HIS A 156 3.36 -2.53 6.18
CA HIS A 156 2.11 -1.89 6.61
C HIS A 156 2.35 -0.57 7.37
N ASP A 157 3.36 -0.54 8.23
CA ASP A 157 3.76 0.65 8.98
C ASP A 157 4.20 1.77 8.04
N ARG A 158 4.88 1.45 6.93
CA ARG A 158 5.28 2.43 5.90
C ARG A 158 4.11 3.00 5.11
N LEU A 159 3.02 2.25 4.98
CA LEU A 159 1.80 2.70 4.31
C LEU A 159 0.89 3.53 5.22
N THR A 160 1.04 3.38 6.52
CA THR A 160 0.31 4.17 7.48
C THR A 160 0.93 5.57 7.54
N PRO A 161 0.20 6.64 7.18
CA PRO A 161 0.73 7.99 7.28
C PRO A 161 1.12 8.28 8.74
N PRO A 162 2.23 8.99 8.99
CA PRO A 162 2.66 9.30 10.35
C PRO A 162 1.54 10.03 11.08
N ALA A 163 1.26 9.62 12.33
CA ALA A 163 0.26 10.26 13.15
C ALA A 163 0.54 11.77 13.24
N PRO A 164 -0.47 12.64 13.09
CA PRO A 164 -0.26 14.07 13.16
C PRO A 164 0.32 14.44 14.53
N PRO A 165 1.36 15.29 14.59
CA PRO A 165 1.94 15.70 15.86
C PRO A 165 0.90 16.54 16.63
N GLY A 166 0.41 16.02 17.77
CA GLY A 166 -0.30 16.85 18.76
C GLY A 166 -1.64 16.36 19.32
N ALA A 167 -2.09 15.12 19.08
CA ALA A 167 -3.26 14.58 19.78
C ALA A 167 -2.87 13.94 21.13
N GLY A 168 -2.38 14.74 22.08
CA GLY A 168 -2.20 14.26 23.46
C GLY A 168 -1.31 15.10 24.36
N ARG A 169 -1.90 16.09 25.06
CA ARG A 169 -1.86 16.22 26.52
C ARG A 169 -2.76 17.38 26.96
N THR A 170 -4.06 17.14 27.12
CA THR A 170 -4.88 18.03 27.96
C THR A 170 -4.41 17.86 29.39
N ALA A 171 -3.89 18.95 29.96
CA ALA A 171 -3.40 19.01 31.33
C ALA A 171 -4.55 18.68 32.30
N HIS A 172 -4.47 17.52 32.95
CA HIS A 172 -5.07 17.33 34.26
C HIS A 172 -4.04 17.84 35.28
N ASP A 173 -4.12 19.12 35.60
CA ASP A 173 -3.44 19.68 36.77
C ASP A 173 -4.50 20.05 37.81
N THR A 174 -4.70 19.11 38.72
CA THR A 174 -5.44 19.30 39.96
C THR A 174 -4.71 20.32 40.83
N ARG A 175 -5.20 21.56 40.84
CA ARG A 175 -4.86 22.52 41.89
C ARG A 175 -5.42 22.03 43.23
N ASN A 176 -4.55 21.42 44.01
CA ASN A 176 -4.69 21.34 45.46
C ASN A 176 -3.42 21.92 46.07
N ASP A 177 -3.46 23.18 46.49
CA ASP A 177 -2.61 23.62 47.58
C ASP A 177 -3.38 24.60 48.46
N GLY A 178 -3.49 24.22 49.73
CA GLY A 178 -4.14 24.98 50.76
C GLY A 178 -3.18 26.03 51.29
N THR A 179 -3.65 27.26 51.48
CA THR A 179 -3.02 28.16 52.43
C THR A 179 -4.09 28.95 53.14
N HIS A 180 -4.28 28.58 54.41
CA HIS A 180 -5.10 29.25 55.40
C HIS A 180 -4.45 30.59 55.81
N PRO A 181 -5.25 31.65 56.01
CA PRO A 181 -4.89 32.60 57.06
C PRO A 181 -6.09 32.94 57.96
N ARG A 182 -5.94 32.64 59.26
CA ARG A 182 -6.47 33.47 60.37
C ARG A 182 -5.45 34.61 60.64
N PRO A 183 -5.69 35.66 61.47
CA PRO A 183 -6.78 35.97 62.41
C PRO A 183 -7.33 37.42 62.19
N LYS A 184 -8.28 38.01 62.94
CA LYS A 184 -8.28 38.38 64.38
C LYS A 184 -9.68 38.78 64.86
N ASP A 185 -9.91 38.47 66.14
CA ASP A 185 -10.90 39.14 67.00
C ASP A 185 -10.73 40.66 66.94
N ASP A 186 -11.85 41.38 66.91
CA ASP A 186 -12.02 42.54 67.78
C ASP A 186 -13.51 42.79 68.06
N THR A 187 -13.71 43.23 69.29
CA THR A 187 -14.93 43.30 70.10
C THR A 187 -15.81 44.49 69.71
N ARG A 188 -17.13 44.29 69.50
CA ARG A 188 -18.22 44.97 70.23
C ARG A 188 -19.60 44.47 69.84
#